data_AF-Q46184-F1
#
_entry.id   AF-Q46184-F1
#
_cell.length_a   1.000
_cell.length_b   1.000
_cell.length_c   1.000
_cell.angle_alpha   90.00
_cell.angle_beta   90.00
_cell.angle_gamma   90.00
#
_symmetry.space_group_name_H-M   'P 1'
#
loop_
_entity.id
_entity.type
_entity.pdbx_description
1 polymer ?
#
loop_
_entity_poly.entity_id
_entity_poly.type
_entity_poly.pdbx_seq_one_letter_code
_entity_poly.pdbx_strand_id
1 'polypeptide(L)'
;VGLQEGDKYTVEEFVNRLLIQSANDAAVALAEDISGSEEKFRKLMNERAEELGAKNTHFVNASGLFEDDHMTTPYDLALIMNAASKNPIIDEITKK
;
A
#
# COMPACT_ATOMS: atom_id res chain seq x y z
N VAL A 1 -2.53 -13.96 -3.58
CA VAL A 1 -1.91 -15.23 -3.11
C VAL A 1 -2.93 -16.26 -2.63
N GLY A 2 -4.22 -16.04 -2.87
CA GLY A 2 -5.26 -17.02 -2.59
C GLY A 2 -5.55 -17.12 -1.09
N LEU A 3 -5.50 -15.99 -0.38
CA LEU A 3 -5.88 -15.92 1.03
C LEU A 3 -7.33 -16.41 1.21
N GLN A 4 -7.57 -17.21 2.23
CA GLN A 4 -8.89 -17.72 2.57
C GLN A 4 -9.39 -17.12 3.89
N GLU A 5 -10.71 -17.00 4.00
CA GLU A 5 -11.35 -16.59 5.24
C GLU A 5 -10.94 -17.54 6.38
N GLY A 6 -10.48 -16.97 7.50
CA GLY A 6 -10.00 -17.71 8.65
C GLY A 6 -8.50 -18.00 8.68
N ASP A 7 -7.77 -17.71 7.60
CA ASP A 7 -6.31 -17.76 7.62
C ASP A 7 -5.74 -16.76 8.64
N LYS A 8 -4.65 -17.15 9.30
CA LYS A 8 -3.93 -16.31 10.26
C LYS A 8 -2.52 -16.07 9.76
N TYR A 9 -2.22 -14.81 9.48
CA TYR A 9 -0.90 -14.33 9.13
C TYR A 9 -0.51 -13.18 10.05
N THR A 10 0.78 -13.01 10.25
CA THR A 10 1.35 -11.82 10.86
C THR A 10 1.31 -10.64 9.89
N VAL A 11 1.32 -9.42 10.41
CA VAL A 11 1.44 -8.20 9.58
C VAL A 11 2.69 -8.26 8.69
N GLU A 12 3.80 -8.77 9.23
CA GLU A 12 5.05 -8.92 8.47
C GLU A 12 4.90 -9.88 7.27
N GLU A 13 4.19 -10.99 7.42
CA GLU A 13 3.92 -11.92 6.32
C GLU A 13 3.04 -11.27 5.24
N PHE A 14 2.03 -10.49 5.62
CA PHE A 14 1.22 -9.76 4.66
C PHE A 14 2.01 -8.69 3.92
N VAL A 15 2.84 -7.91 4.63
CA VAL A 15 3.71 -6.90 4.02
C VAL A 15 4.72 -7.53 3.06
N ASN A 16 5.32 -8.68 3.42
CA ASN A 16 6.19 -9.43 2.52
C ASN A 16 5.46 -9.88 1.24
N ARG A 17 4.26 -10.46 1.37
CA ARG A 17 3.45 -10.91 0.23
C ARG A 17 3.02 -9.73 -0.66
N LEU A 18 2.65 -8.61 -0.05
CA LEU A 18 2.32 -7.37 -0.75
C LEU A 18 3.50 -6.90 -1.60
N LEU A 19 4.68 -6.75 -1.00
CA LEU A 19 5.84 -6.15 -1.66
C LEU A 19 6.52 -7.07 -2.68
N ILE A 20 6.61 -8.37 -2.39
CA ILE A 20 7.35 -9.33 -3.24
C ILE A 20 6.45 -9.97 -4.31
N GLN A 21 5.19 -10.25 -3.97
CA GLN A 21 4.28 -11.00 -4.85
C GLN A 21 3.18 -10.13 -5.45
N SER A 22 3.15 -8.82 -5.14
CA SER A 22 2.10 -7.89 -5.57
C SER A 22 0.70 -8.45 -5.23
N ALA A 23 0.58 -8.96 -4.01
CA ALA A 23 -0.62 -9.67 -3.56
C ALA A 23 -1.76 -8.69 -3.22
N ASN A 24 -2.69 -8.48 -4.15
CA ASN A 24 -3.84 -7.58 -3.96
C ASN A 24 -4.71 -7.95 -2.76
N ASP A 25 -4.88 -9.25 -2.50
CA ASP A 25 -5.60 -9.77 -1.33
C ASP A 25 -4.92 -9.38 -0.02
N ALA A 26 -3.59 -9.36 0.03
CA ALA A 26 -2.85 -8.84 1.18
C ALA A 26 -2.98 -7.31 1.33
N ALA A 27 -3.03 -6.57 0.21
CA ALA A 27 -3.24 -5.12 0.23
C ALA A 27 -4.57 -4.75 0.87
N VAL A 28 -5.66 -5.42 0.43
CA VAL A 28 -7.01 -5.19 0.96
C VAL A 28 -7.10 -5.61 2.43
N ALA A 29 -6.57 -6.79 2.80
CA ALA A 29 -6.60 -7.25 4.19
C ALA A 29 -5.86 -6.28 5.14
N LEU A 30 -4.69 -5.78 4.74
CA LEU A 30 -3.96 -4.77 5.52
C LEU A 30 -4.72 -3.44 5.61
N ALA A 31 -5.34 -3.01 4.52
CA ALA A 31 -6.13 -1.78 4.47
C ALA A 31 -7.33 -1.83 5.43
N GLU A 32 -8.03 -2.97 5.45
CA GLU A 32 -9.16 -3.22 6.35
C GLU A 32 -8.72 -3.34 7.80
N ASP A 33 -7.61 -4.02 8.09
CA ASP A 33 -7.06 -4.12 9.46
C ASP A 33 -6.69 -2.74 10.03
N ILE A 34 -6.06 -1.87 9.22
CA ILE A 34 -5.61 -0.54 9.66
C ILE A 34 -6.76 0.44 9.86
N SER A 35 -7.76 0.43 8.97
CA SER A 35 -8.75 1.53 8.88
C SER A 35 -10.20 1.07 9.03
N GLY A 36 -10.44 -0.24 9.13
CA GLY A 36 -11.75 -0.87 9.21
C GLY A 36 -12.46 -1.05 7.86
N SER A 37 -11.94 -0.51 6.75
CA SER A 37 -12.46 -0.69 5.39
C SER A 37 -11.51 -0.11 4.35
N GLU A 38 -11.42 -0.68 3.14
CA GLU A 38 -10.61 -0.11 2.06
C GLU A 38 -10.97 1.35 1.72
N GLU A 39 -12.26 1.72 1.81
CA GLU A 39 -12.70 3.10 1.56
C GLU A 39 -12.13 4.12 2.56
N LYS A 40 -11.92 3.72 3.82
CA LYS A 40 -11.25 4.57 4.81
C LYS A 40 -9.75 4.56 4.59
N PHE A 41 -9.18 3.43 4.18
CA PHE A 41 -7.75 3.33 3.91
C PHE A 41 -7.31 4.23 2.76
N ARG A 42 -8.05 4.26 1.63
CA ARG A 42 -7.73 5.17 0.52
C ARG A 42 -7.71 6.64 0.94
N LYS A 43 -8.52 7.05 1.94
CA LYS A 43 -8.44 8.42 2.50
C LYS A 43 -7.10 8.64 3.20
N LEU A 44 -6.67 7.71 4.04
CA LEU A 44 -5.34 7.75 4.68
C LEU A 44 -4.21 7.73 3.65
N MET A 45 -4.33 6.97 2.56
CA MET A 45 -3.34 6.95 1.48
C MET A 45 -3.19 8.33 0.82
N ASN A 46 -4.30 9.01 0.53
CA ASN A 46 -4.29 10.34 -0.07
C ASN A 46 -3.81 11.41 0.92
N GLU A 47 -4.27 11.38 2.16
CA GLU A 47 -3.76 12.26 3.24
C GLU A 47 -2.24 12.13 3.37
N ARG A 48 -1.75 10.88 3.36
CA ARG A 48 -0.31 10.61 3.42
C ARG A 48 0.44 11.09 2.17
N ALA A 49 -0.15 10.96 0.98
CA ALA A 49 0.43 11.48 -0.25
C ALA A 49 0.57 13.01 -0.19
N GLU A 50 -0.45 13.71 0.31
CA GLU A 50 -0.42 15.17 0.52
C GLU A 50 0.67 15.59 1.51
N GLU A 51 0.78 14.90 2.66
CA GLU A 51 1.84 15.14 3.66
C GLU A 51 3.25 14.99 3.09
N LEU A 52 3.44 14.05 2.16
CA LEU A 52 4.72 13.80 1.49
C LEU A 52 5.00 14.78 0.33
N GLY A 53 4.02 15.61 -0.04
CA GLY A 53 4.12 16.54 -1.16
C GLY A 53 3.81 15.92 -2.53
N ALA A 54 3.27 14.70 -2.57
CA ALA A 54 2.83 14.01 -3.79
C ALA A 54 1.46 14.56 -4.27
N LYS A 55 1.46 15.82 -4.72
CA LYS A 55 0.23 16.61 -5.02
C LYS A 55 -0.49 16.23 -6.32
N ASN A 56 0.14 15.41 -7.16
CA ASN A 56 -0.41 14.94 -8.44
C ASN A 56 -0.75 13.44 -8.37
N THR A 57 -1.08 12.97 -7.17
CA THR A 57 -1.41 11.58 -6.87
C THR A 57 -2.81 11.47 -6.31
N HIS A 58 -3.58 10.51 -6.82
CA HIS A 58 -4.87 10.13 -6.29
C HIS A 58 -4.97 8.60 -6.23
N PHE A 59 -5.10 8.07 -5.02
CA PHE A 59 -5.30 6.63 -4.79
C PHE A 59 -6.78 6.34 -4.56
N VAL A 60 -7.34 5.38 -5.31
CA VAL A 60 -8.74 4.96 -5.16
C VAL A 60 -8.88 3.57 -4.51
N ASN A 61 -7.82 2.77 -4.51
CA ASN A 61 -7.77 1.45 -3.86
C ASN A 61 -6.37 1.16 -3.33
N ALA A 62 -6.24 0.13 -2.48
CA ALA A 62 -4.99 -0.21 -1.81
C ALA A 62 -3.99 -0.98 -2.69
N SER A 63 -4.50 -1.65 -3.74
CA SER A 63 -3.74 -2.63 -4.52
C SER A 63 -3.09 -2.06 -5.78
N GLY A 64 -3.59 -0.94 -6.30
CA GLY A 64 -3.20 -0.41 -7.61
C GLY A 64 -3.89 -1.09 -8.78
N LEU A 65 -4.91 -1.93 -8.53
CA LEU A 65 -5.79 -2.42 -9.60
C LEU A 65 -6.43 -1.24 -10.33
N PHE A 66 -6.57 -1.39 -11.65
CA PHE A 66 -7.14 -0.34 -12.48
C PHE A 66 -8.54 0.01 -12.01
N GLU A 67 -8.73 1.29 -11.75
CA GLU A 67 -9.99 1.93 -11.43
C GLU A 67 -9.85 3.40 -11.87
N ASP A 68 -10.96 3.99 -12.31
CA ASP A 68 -10.95 5.37 -12.79
C ASP A 68 -10.40 6.31 -11.69
N ASP A 69 -9.66 7.34 -12.13
CA ASP A 69 -8.97 8.31 -11.29
C ASP A 69 -7.82 7.77 -10.40
N HIS A 70 -7.44 6.48 -10.47
CA HIS A 70 -6.22 5.96 -9.84
C HIS A 70 -4.96 6.46 -10.58
N MET A 71 -4.30 7.51 -10.07
CA MET A 71 -3.24 8.20 -10.82
C MET A 71 -2.07 8.64 -9.92
N THR A 72 -0.88 8.72 -10.50
CA THR A 72 0.32 9.31 -9.88
C THR A 72 1.26 9.84 -10.97
N THR A 73 2.39 10.45 -10.57
CA THR A 73 3.46 10.87 -11.48
C THR A 73 4.79 10.23 -11.07
N PRO A 74 5.78 10.14 -11.98
CA PRO A 74 7.10 9.63 -11.61
C PRO A 74 7.76 10.39 -10.45
N TYR A 75 7.56 11.71 -10.37
CA TYR A 75 8.10 12.54 -9.31
C TYR A 75 7.45 12.23 -7.95
N ASP A 76 6.12 12.17 -7.92
CA ASP A 76 5.36 11.85 -6.72
C ASP A 76 5.67 10.44 -6.20
N LEU A 77 5.78 9.47 -7.11
CA LEU A 77 6.14 8.11 -6.74
C LEU A 77 7.56 8.05 -6.14
N ALA A 78 8.50 8.88 -6.62
CA ALA A 78 9.83 8.98 -6.03
C ALA A 78 9.79 9.58 -4.60
N LEU A 79 8.90 10.54 -4.33
CA LEU A 79 8.69 11.06 -2.97
C LEU A 79 8.16 9.97 -2.03
N ILE A 80 7.17 9.21 -2.48
CA ILE A 80 6.59 8.09 -1.73
C ILE A 80 7.64 7.02 -1.46
N MET A 81 8.41 6.63 -2.48
CA MET A 81 9.44 5.61 -2.34
C MET A 81 10.57 6.06 -1.40
N ASN A 82 10.97 7.33 -1.47
CA ASN A 82 11.96 7.90 -0.55
C ASN A 82 11.46 7.96 0.90
N ALA A 83 10.16 8.08 1.13
CA ALA A 83 9.58 7.96 2.47
C ALA A 83 9.54 6.49 2.91
N ALA A 84 9.12 5.59 2.03
CA ALA A 84 9.02 4.15 2.30
C ALA A 84 10.38 3.51 2.61
N SER A 85 11.45 3.88 1.87
CA SER A 85 12.80 3.34 2.07
C SER A 85 13.44 3.69 3.42
N LYS A 86 12.89 4.67 4.15
CA LYS A 86 13.32 5.00 5.51
C LYS A 86 12.72 4.07 6.57
N ASN A 87 11.73 3.25 6.21
CA ASN A 87 11.18 2.25 7.09
C ASN A 87 12.10 1.01 7.07
N PRO A 88 12.67 0.59 8.21
CA PRO A 88 13.63 -0.51 8.24
C PRO A 88 13.04 -1.85 7.76
N ILE A 89 11.74 -2.08 7.97
CA ILE A 89 11.06 -3.30 7.50
C ILE A 89 10.96 -3.30 5.98
N ILE A 90 10.55 -2.18 5.38
CA ILE A 90 10.45 -2.05 3.92
C ILE A 90 11.84 -2.15 3.28
N ASP A 91 12.83 -1.47 3.86
CA ASP A 91 14.22 -1.51 3.41
C ASP A 91 14.81 -2.93 3.47
N GLU A 92 14.52 -3.70 4.53
CA GLU A 92 14.94 -5.10 4.63
C GLU A 92 14.26 -6.00 3.59
N ILE A 93 12.94 -5.87 3.42
CA ILE A 93 12.18 -6.71 2.48
C ILE A 93 12.60 -6.45 1.03
N THR A 94 12.80 -5.19 0.66
CA THR A 94 13.08 -4.79 -0.74
C THR A 94 14.52 -5.02 -1.19
N LYS A 95 15.43 -5.37 -0.28
CA LYS A 95 16.83 -5.72 -0.58
C LYS A 95 17.04 -7.21 -0.88
N LYS A 96 16.02 -8.05 -0.67
CA LYS A 96 16.07 -9.49 -0.96
C LYS A 96 15.85 -9.75 -2.45
#